data_AF-A0A6H0ITL5-F1
#
_entry.id   AF-A0A6H0ITL5-F1
#
_cell.length_a   1.000
_cell.length_b   1.000
_cell.length_c   1.000
_cell.angle_alpha   90.00
_cell.angle_beta   90.00
_cell.angle_gamma   90.00
#
_symmetry.space_group_name_H-M   'P 1'
#
loop_
_entity.id
_entity.type
_entity.pdbx_description
1 polymer ?
#
loop_
_entity_poly.entity_id
_entity_poly.type
_entity_poly.pdbx_seq_one_letter_code
_entity_poly.pdbx_strand_id
1 'polypeptide(L)'
;MIESLHKVVDSEFRLAVLETTEPDRVVEAFKRLTLTTGRAVYGWSPNDGLYRLGTERIFIPHTRSLTDALGYVAASRHYGIYLVRDFHNALEKPSVQRAFQRILAKDDDVRRLVLMLGSDVAIPEALRGQLARIRHNTARQGTTGSS
;
A
#
# COMPACT_ATOMS: atom_id res chain seq x y z
N MET A 1 -5.46 11.30 11.08
CA MET A 1 -5.17 10.61 9.79
C MET A 1 -3.68 10.63 9.46
N ILE A 2 -3.00 11.79 9.41
CA ILE A 2 -1.64 11.92 8.86
C ILE A 2 -0.53 11.28 9.72
N GLU A 3 -0.57 11.38 11.05
CA GLU A 3 0.53 10.87 11.91
C GLU A 3 0.73 9.36 11.82
N SER A 4 -0.34 8.56 11.86
CA SER A 4 -0.23 7.10 11.75
C SER A 4 0.30 6.66 10.39
N LEU A 5 0.01 7.43 9.33
CA LEU A 5 0.50 7.19 7.98
C LEU A 5 2.00 7.44 7.87
N HIS A 6 2.49 8.52 8.47
CA HIS A 6 3.92 8.86 8.47
C HIS A 6 4.75 7.75 9.15
N LYS A 7 4.28 7.22 10.29
CA LYS A 7 4.98 6.13 11.00
C LYS A 7 5.23 4.90 10.13
N VAL A 8 4.29 4.54 9.25
CA VAL A 8 4.41 3.38 8.37
C VAL A 8 5.38 3.66 7.24
N VAL A 9 5.24 4.85 6.65
CA VAL A 9 6.07 5.31 5.55
C VAL A 9 7.54 5.42 5.97
N ASP A 10 7.81 5.78 7.22
CA ASP A 10 9.17 5.90 7.75
C ASP A 10 9.66 4.61 8.46
N SER A 11 8.81 3.58 8.57
CA SER A 11 9.20 2.27 9.12
C SER A 11 10.08 1.45 8.16
N GLU A 12 10.69 0.39 8.67
CA GLU A 12 11.51 -0.54 7.88
C GLU A 12 10.70 -1.67 7.22
N PHE A 13 9.39 -1.70 7.45
CA PHE A 13 8.55 -2.73 6.85
C PHE A 13 8.47 -2.57 5.33
N ARG A 14 8.69 -3.68 4.61
CA ARG A 14 8.45 -3.75 3.16
C ARG A 14 6.97 -3.99 2.85
N LEU A 15 6.23 -4.62 3.77
CA LEU A 15 4.80 -4.89 3.64
C LEU A 15 4.03 -4.32 4.84
N ALA A 16 2.91 -3.67 4.55
CA ALA A 16 2.00 -3.21 5.58
C ALA A 16 0.55 -3.30 5.11
N VAL A 17 -0.36 -3.38 6.08
CA VAL A 17 -1.81 -3.32 5.88
C VAL A 17 -2.34 -2.15 6.67
N LEU A 18 -3.04 -1.25 6.00
CA LEU A 18 -3.83 -0.20 6.62
C LEU A 18 -5.30 -0.59 6.57
N GLU A 19 -5.86 -0.90 7.74
CA GLU A 19 -7.28 -1.16 7.87
C GLU A 19 -8.07 0.14 7.78
N THR A 20 -8.87 0.26 6.72
CA THR A 20 -9.69 1.44 6.45
C THR A 20 -10.92 1.05 5.64
N THR A 21 -12.05 1.68 5.93
CA THR A 21 -13.26 1.61 5.11
C THR A 21 -13.26 2.65 3.98
N GLU A 22 -12.29 3.57 3.99
CA GLU A 22 -12.19 4.68 3.01
C GLU A 22 -10.81 4.67 2.31
N PRO A 23 -10.47 3.61 1.55
CA PRO A 23 -9.17 3.50 0.89
C PRO A 23 -8.89 4.65 -0.09
N ASP A 24 -9.91 5.21 -0.73
CA ASP A 24 -9.77 6.34 -1.65
C ASP A 24 -9.31 7.62 -0.94
N ARG A 25 -9.79 7.87 0.29
CA ARG A 25 -9.32 9.02 1.08
C ARG A 25 -7.84 8.91 1.42
N VAL A 26 -7.37 7.68 1.66
CA VAL A 26 -5.95 7.41 1.90
C VAL A 26 -5.13 7.69 0.64
N VAL A 27 -5.59 7.22 -0.52
CA VAL A 27 -4.94 7.48 -1.82
C VAL A 27 -4.85 8.98 -2.09
N GLU A 28 -5.91 9.75 -1.83
CA GLU A 28 -5.88 11.21 -1.99
C GLU A 28 -4.93 11.90 -1.00
N ALA A 29 -4.80 11.39 0.23
CA ALA A 29 -3.80 11.89 1.17
C ALA A 29 -2.37 11.65 0.68
N PHE A 30 -2.08 10.46 0.13
CA PHE A 30 -0.79 10.16 -0.47
C PHE A 30 -0.53 10.93 -1.76
N LYS A 31 -1.56 11.24 -2.55
CA LYS A 31 -1.45 12.11 -3.72
C LYS A 31 -0.97 13.50 -3.29
N ARG A 32 -1.56 14.07 -2.24
CA ARG A 32 -1.09 15.33 -1.65
C ARG A 32 0.35 15.23 -1.16
N LEU A 33 0.70 14.16 -0.44
CA LEU A 33 2.08 13.92 0.02
C LEU A 33 3.08 13.87 -1.14
N THR A 34 2.73 13.19 -2.24
CA THR A 34 3.56 13.10 -3.44
C THR A 34 3.82 14.48 -4.04
N LEU A 35 2.77 15.29 -4.16
CA LEU A 35 2.85 16.64 -4.72
C LEU A 35 3.66 17.61 -3.83
N THR A 36 3.67 17.43 -2.52
CA THR A 36 4.40 18.31 -1.59
C THR A 36 5.83 17.87 -1.30
N THR A 37 6.12 16.56 -1.35
CA THR A 37 7.44 16.02 -0.93
C THR A 37 8.24 15.40 -2.08
N GLY A 38 7.63 15.18 -3.23
CA GLY A 38 8.26 14.48 -4.36
C GLY A 38 8.46 12.97 -4.15
N ARG A 39 8.05 12.41 -3.00
CA ARG A 39 8.16 10.96 -2.73
C ARG A 39 7.40 10.16 -3.79
N ALA A 40 8.03 9.11 -4.33
CA ALA A 40 7.40 8.27 -5.35
C ALA A 40 6.31 7.38 -4.73
N VAL A 41 5.05 7.66 -5.08
CA VAL A 41 3.90 6.84 -4.71
C VAL A 41 3.20 6.32 -5.94
N TYR A 42 2.78 5.07 -5.87
CA TYR A 42 2.08 4.35 -6.91
C TYR A 42 0.77 3.81 -6.36
N GLY A 43 -0.26 3.80 -7.19
CA GLY A 43 -1.54 3.19 -6.91
C GLY A 43 -1.72 1.95 -7.77
N TRP A 44 -2.39 0.95 -7.22
CA TRP A 44 -2.78 -0.25 -7.93
C TRP A 44 -4.24 -0.59 -7.63
N SER A 45 -4.97 -0.95 -8.68
CA SER A 45 -6.29 -1.58 -8.62
C SER A 45 -6.37 -2.65 -9.71
N PRO A 46 -7.28 -3.64 -9.60
CA PRO A 46 -7.48 -4.64 -10.66
C PRO A 46 -7.94 -4.01 -11.99
N ASN A 47 -8.58 -2.83 -11.95
CA ASN A 47 -9.10 -2.15 -13.14
C ASN A 47 -7.99 -1.36 -13.86
N ASP A 48 -7.15 -0.66 -13.10
CA ASP A 48 -6.16 0.27 -13.64
C ASP A 48 -4.79 -0.39 -13.86
N GLY A 49 -4.47 -1.44 -13.10
CA GLY A 49 -3.09 -1.86 -12.90
C GLY A 49 -2.30 -0.82 -12.10
N LEU A 50 -0.97 -0.87 -12.21
CA LEU A 50 -0.09 0.02 -11.48
C LEU A 50 0.03 1.36 -12.19
N TYR A 51 -0.04 2.46 -11.45
CA TYR A 51 0.17 3.80 -11.97
C TYR A 51 0.89 4.68 -10.95
N ARG A 52 1.68 5.64 -11.41
CA ARG A 52 2.31 6.65 -10.55
C ARG A 52 1.31 7.74 -10.18
N LEU A 53 1.25 8.11 -8.91
CA LEU A 53 0.48 9.27 -8.44
C LEU A 53 1.24 10.56 -8.77
N GLY A 54 0.49 11.61 -9.08
CA GLY A 54 1.01 12.93 -9.39
C GLY A 54 -0.09 13.82 -9.93
N THR A 55 0.28 14.88 -10.65
CA THR A 55 -0.65 15.74 -11.38
C THR A 55 -1.46 14.91 -12.38
N GLU A 56 -0.77 14.02 -13.10
CA GLU A 56 -1.36 13.07 -14.03
C GLU A 56 -1.04 11.63 -13.60
N ARG A 57 -1.91 10.68 -13.96
CA ARG A 57 -1.67 9.25 -13.74
C ARG A 57 -0.82 8.71 -14.88
N ILE A 58 0.38 8.22 -14.55
CA ILE A 58 1.25 7.53 -15.51
C ILE A 58 1.12 6.03 -15.26
N PHE A 59 0.50 5.31 -16.20
CA PHE A 59 0.27 3.87 -16.08
C PHE A 59 1.53 3.06 -16.42
N ILE A 60 1.75 1.99 -15.67
CA ILE A 60 2.83 1.03 -15.89
C ILE A 60 2.26 -0.16 -16.66
N PRO A 61 2.72 -0.42 -17.91
CA PRO A 61 2.20 -1.51 -18.72
C PRO A 61 2.32 -2.87 -18.06
N HIS A 62 1.43 -3.80 -18.42
CA HIS A 62 1.48 -5.21 -18.01
C HIS A 62 1.42 -5.44 -16.48
N THR A 63 0.77 -4.56 -15.73
CA THR A 63 0.64 -4.67 -14.26
C THR A 63 -0.81 -4.79 -13.79
N ARG A 64 -1.74 -5.21 -14.65
CA ARG A 64 -3.16 -5.39 -14.26
C ARG A 64 -3.37 -6.52 -13.26
N SER A 65 -2.54 -7.57 -13.29
CA SER A 65 -2.58 -8.59 -12.24
C SER A 65 -1.73 -8.14 -11.04
N LEU A 66 -2.17 -8.50 -9.82
CA LEU A 66 -1.42 -8.16 -8.62
C LEU A 66 -0.05 -8.86 -8.61
N THR A 67 0.04 -10.08 -9.14
CA THR A 67 1.31 -10.80 -9.28
C THR A 67 2.30 -10.03 -10.13
N ASP A 68 1.87 -9.50 -11.28
CA ASP A 68 2.74 -8.75 -12.18
C ASP A 68 3.15 -7.41 -11.56
N ALA A 69 2.21 -6.72 -10.89
CA ALA A 69 2.51 -5.50 -10.16
C ALA A 69 3.55 -5.73 -9.06
N LEU A 70 3.41 -6.79 -8.26
CA LEU A 70 4.40 -7.15 -7.23
C LEU A 70 5.73 -7.59 -7.85
N GLY A 71 5.71 -8.21 -9.05
CA GLY A 71 6.90 -8.49 -9.85
C GLY A 71 7.65 -7.22 -10.23
N TYR A 72 6.92 -6.20 -10.70
CA TYR A 72 7.46 -4.86 -10.98
C TYR A 72 8.05 -4.23 -9.70
N VAL A 73 7.34 -4.29 -8.57
CA VAL A 73 7.85 -3.80 -7.28
C VAL A 73 9.16 -4.49 -6.93
N ALA A 74 9.23 -5.81 -6.95
CA ALA A 74 10.45 -6.56 -6.62
C ALA A 74 11.63 -6.23 -7.56
N ALA A 75 11.36 -5.80 -8.79
CA ALA A 75 12.39 -5.42 -9.77
C ALA A 75 12.80 -3.93 -9.68
N SER A 76 12.00 -3.08 -9.03
CA SER A 76 12.29 -1.64 -8.90
C SER A 76 13.66 -1.41 -8.26
N ARG A 77 14.41 -0.41 -8.74
CA ARG A 77 15.72 -0.01 -8.18
C ARG A 77 15.65 1.25 -7.34
N HIS A 78 14.46 1.79 -7.13
CA HIS A 78 14.25 3.05 -6.44
C HIS A 78 13.23 2.91 -5.32
N TYR A 79 13.30 3.87 -4.39
CA TYR A 79 12.29 4.04 -3.35
C TYR A 79 10.89 4.12 -3.97
N GLY A 80 9.92 3.44 -3.37
CA GLY A 80 8.52 3.53 -3.80
C GLY A 80 7.55 3.07 -2.73
N ILE A 81 6.43 3.78 -2.62
CA ILE A 81 5.25 3.36 -1.85
C ILE A 81 4.19 2.89 -2.84
N TYR A 82 3.67 1.68 -2.65
CA TYR A 82 2.74 1.03 -3.57
C TYR A 82 1.43 0.77 -2.84
N LEU A 83 0.40 1.56 -3.14
CA LEU A 83 -0.92 1.50 -2.54
C LEU A 83 -1.76 0.47 -3.30
N VAL A 84 -2.08 -0.65 -2.65
CA VAL A 84 -2.82 -1.76 -3.26
C VAL A 84 -4.24 -1.77 -2.72
N ARG A 85 -5.23 -1.65 -3.61
CA ARG A 85 -6.68 -1.72 -3.29
C ARG A 85 -7.33 -2.93 -3.96
N ASP A 86 -8.51 -3.30 -3.48
CA ASP A 86 -9.38 -4.34 -4.07
C ASP A 86 -8.66 -5.68 -4.34
N PHE A 87 -7.80 -6.08 -3.42
CA PHE A 87 -6.90 -7.24 -3.57
C PHE A 87 -7.40 -8.51 -2.85
N HIS A 88 -8.57 -8.47 -2.19
CA HIS A 88 -9.06 -9.55 -1.32
C HIS A 88 -9.03 -10.92 -2.03
N ASN A 89 -9.59 -11.02 -3.24
CA ASN A 89 -9.61 -12.27 -4.02
C ASN A 89 -8.24 -12.69 -4.56
N ALA A 90 -7.26 -11.79 -4.57
CA ALA A 90 -5.92 -12.04 -5.08
C ALA A 90 -4.99 -12.61 -3.99
N LEU A 91 -5.20 -12.25 -2.73
CA LEU A 91 -4.29 -12.57 -1.63
C LEU A 91 -4.23 -14.07 -1.29
N GLU A 92 -5.30 -14.82 -1.56
CA GLU A 92 -5.35 -16.27 -1.38
C GLU A 92 -4.55 -17.02 -2.46
N LYS A 93 -4.22 -16.37 -3.58
CA LYS A 93 -3.53 -17.02 -4.69
C LYS A 93 -2.06 -17.30 -4.31
N PRO A 94 -1.56 -18.54 -4.46
CA PRO A 94 -0.17 -18.87 -4.15
C PRO A 94 0.85 -18.05 -4.94
N SER A 95 0.52 -17.62 -6.17
CA SER A 95 1.38 -16.77 -6.99
C SER A 95 1.58 -15.39 -6.38
N VAL A 96 0.53 -14.80 -5.81
CA VAL A 96 0.58 -13.50 -5.12
C VAL A 96 1.37 -13.62 -3.83
N GLN A 97 1.13 -14.66 -3.03
CA GLN A 97 1.90 -14.90 -1.80
C GLN A 97 3.40 -15.08 -2.07
N ARG A 98 3.77 -15.84 -3.13
CA ARG A 98 5.16 -15.95 -3.56
C ARG A 98 5.74 -14.61 -4.03
N ALA A 99 4.95 -13.78 -4.71
CA ALA A 99 5.40 -12.46 -5.15
C ALA A 99 5.69 -11.53 -3.95
N PHE A 100 4.84 -11.55 -2.91
CA PHE A 100 5.12 -10.86 -1.65
C PHE A 100 6.40 -11.38 -0.97
N GLN A 101 6.56 -12.70 -0.91
CA GLN A 101 7.76 -13.32 -0.34
C GLN A 101 9.03 -12.91 -1.08
N ARG A 102 8.98 -12.77 -2.41
CA ARG A 102 10.11 -12.24 -3.21
C ARG A 102 10.47 -10.80 -2.85
N ILE A 103 9.52 -9.96 -2.42
CA ILE A 103 9.80 -8.59 -1.99
C ILE A 103 10.43 -8.60 -0.59
N LEU A 104 9.92 -9.44 0.31
CA LEU A 104 10.44 -9.60 1.68
C LEU A 104 11.87 -10.16 1.70
N ALA A 105 12.17 -11.12 0.83
CA ALA A 105 13.49 -11.76 0.73
C ALA A 105 14.56 -10.90 0.04
N LYS A 106 14.24 -9.66 -0.35
CA LYS A 106 15.21 -8.74 -0.93
C LYS A 106 16.18 -8.27 0.14
N ASP A 107 17.46 -8.53 -0.12
CA ASP A 107 18.58 -7.99 0.64
C ASP A 107 19.19 -6.83 -0.17
N ASP A 108 18.55 -5.67 -0.08
CA ASP A 108 18.99 -4.43 -0.70
C ASP A 108 18.55 -3.21 0.12
N ASP A 109 19.26 -2.09 -0.01
CA ASP A 109 18.94 -0.82 0.65
C ASP A 109 17.79 -0.05 -0.02
N VAL A 110 17.10 -0.69 -0.97
CA VAL A 110 16.01 -0.07 -1.72
C VAL A 110 14.70 -0.28 -0.97
N ARG A 111 14.21 0.79 -0.33
CA ARG A 111 12.92 0.79 0.39
C ARG A 111 11.74 0.72 -0.57
N ARG A 112 11.03 -0.42 -0.54
CA ARG A 112 9.82 -0.66 -1.31
C ARG A 112 8.71 -1.06 -0.36
N LEU A 113 7.84 -0.10 -0.04
CA LEU A 113 6.72 -0.33 0.86
C LEU A 113 5.48 -0.66 0.04
N VAL A 114 4.98 -1.89 0.15
CA VAL A 114 3.65 -2.25 -0.34
C VAL A 114 2.66 -2.06 0.79
N LEU A 115 1.75 -1.11 0.62
CA LEU A 115 0.71 -0.77 1.57
C LEU A 115 -0.65 -1.22 1.03
N MET A 116 -1.17 -2.30 1.61
CA MET A 116 -2.49 -2.84 1.33
C MET A 116 -3.57 -2.04 2.05
N LEU A 117 -4.56 -1.54 1.32
CA LEU A 117 -5.65 -0.72 1.83
C LEU A 117 -6.97 -1.48 1.75
N GLY A 118 -7.58 -1.79 2.89
CA GLY A 118 -8.90 -2.43 2.93
C GLY A 118 -9.37 -2.71 4.34
N SER A 119 -10.65 -3.04 4.51
CA SER A 119 -11.22 -3.47 5.79
C SER A 119 -11.10 -4.99 5.95
N ASP A 120 -10.98 -5.45 7.20
CA ASP A 120 -11.03 -6.86 7.61
C ASP A 120 -10.13 -7.78 6.78
N VAL A 121 -8.90 -7.31 6.52
CA VAL A 121 -7.97 -8.03 5.65
C VAL A 121 -7.51 -9.32 6.34
N ALA A 122 -7.89 -10.45 5.73
CA ALA A 122 -7.48 -11.79 6.14
C ALA A 122 -6.04 -12.06 5.64
N ILE A 123 -5.08 -12.08 6.57
CA ILE A 123 -3.67 -12.30 6.23
C ILE A 123 -3.38 -13.79 6.12
N PRO A 124 -2.91 -14.27 4.94
CA PRO A 124 -2.47 -15.66 4.78
C PRO A 124 -1.35 -16.01 5.73
N GLU A 125 -1.30 -17.26 6.18
CA GLU A 125 -0.26 -17.78 7.08
C GLU A 125 1.15 -17.42 6.59
N ALA A 126 1.38 -17.56 5.27
CA ALA A 126 2.66 -17.26 4.64
C ALA A 126 3.16 -15.83 4.84
N LEU A 127 2.31 -14.87 5.21
CA LEU A 127 2.67 -13.46 5.42
C LEU A 127 2.56 -13.03 6.89
N ARG A 128 2.12 -13.91 7.79
CA ARG A 128 1.98 -13.59 9.22
C ARG A 128 3.34 -13.30 9.85
N GLY A 129 3.37 -12.30 10.73
CA GLY A 129 4.59 -11.85 11.42
C GLY A 129 5.58 -11.05 10.57
N GLN A 130 5.38 -10.94 9.26
CA GLN A 130 6.33 -10.29 8.32
C GLN A 130 5.80 -8.95 7.77
N LEU A 131 4.63 -8.51 8.24
CA LEU A 131 4.02 -7.25 7.84
C LEU A 131 3.55 -6.46 9.05
N ALA A 132 3.53 -5.14 8.92
CA ALA A 132 2.90 -4.26 9.89
C ALA A 132 1.38 -4.20 9.65
N ARG A 133 0.58 -4.23 10.71
CA ARG A 133 -0.86 -3.96 10.64
C ARG A 133 -1.17 -2.66 11.36
N ILE A 134 -1.79 -1.73 10.66
CA ILE A 134 -2.21 -0.43 11.18
C ILE A 134 -3.71 -0.35 11.13
N ARG A 135 -4.34 -0.13 12.28
CA ARG A 135 -5.76 0.13 12.38
C ARG A 135 -6.02 1.63 12.33
N HIS A 136 -6.72 2.09 11.30
CA HIS A 136 -7.23 3.45 11.29
C HIS A 136 -8.49 3.50 12.15
N ASN A 137 -8.35 3.81 13.44
CA ASN A 137 -9.50 4.13 14.27
C ASN A 137 -10.02 5.52 13.88
N THR A 138 -11.04 5.60 13.04
CA THR A 138 -11.90 6.78 12.92
C THR A 138 -12.74 6.92 14.18
N ALA A 139 -12.11 7.11 15.34
CA ALA A 139 -12.81 7.77 16.43
C ALA A 139 -13.05 9.21 15.96
N ARG A 140 -14.29 9.49 15.56
CA ARG A 140 -14.77 10.86 15.44
C ARG A 140 -14.35 11.60 16.72
N GLN A 141 -13.53 12.63 16.59
CA GLN A 141 -13.61 13.75 17.52
C GLN A 141 -14.97 14.39 17.26
N GLY A 142 -16.01 13.81 17.87
CA GLY A 142 -17.30 14.45 18.05
C GLY A 142 -17.11 15.48 19.13
N THR A 143 -17.07 16.73 18.69
CA THR A 143 -17.06 17.95 19.47
C THR A 143 -17.94 17.85 20.71
N THR A 144 -17.34 18.14 21.86
CA THR A 144 -18.01 18.64 23.06
C THR A 144 -18.89 19.82 22.65
N GLY A 145 -20.20 19.60 22.61
CA GLY A 145 -21.21 20.63 22.42
C GLY A 145 -22.26 20.48 23.50
N SER A 146 -21.93 21.00 24.68
CA SER A 146 -22.86 21.18 25.80
C SER A 146 -24.03 22.07 25.38
N SER A 147 -25.25 21.65 25.71
CA SER A 147 -26.27 22.44 26.44
C SER A 147 -27.49 21.55 26.71
#